data_AF-A0A2R7K5E7-F1
#
_entry.id   AF-A0A2R7K5E7-F1
#
_cell.length_a   1.000
_cell.length_b   1.000
_cell.length_c   1.000
_cell.angle_alpha   90.00
_cell.angle_beta   90.00
_cell.angle_gamma   90.00
#
_symmetry.space_group_name_H-M   'P 1'
#
loop_
_entity.id
_entity.type
_entity.pdbx_description
1 polymer ?
#
loop_
_entity_poly.entity_id
_entity_poly.type
_entity_poly.pdbx_seq_one_letter_code
_entity_poly.pdbx_strand_id
1 'polypeptide(L)'
;NKMLSFYFTFFEILTANISYVLQALKLDKNPIKNLVQLTSLREGFKEYVAKILTDDYRLEQEKFQKFQEKALQESAWLQLMMTIKFWVDDSSAAFEKTDIFIEKSVNASFELMNVAPMNHLIDFGKFLFKEKIYSKQ
;
A
#
# COMPACT_ATOMS: atom_id res chain seq x y z
N ASN A 1 0.16 -3.62 14.69
CA ASN A 1 1.22 -2.66 15.07
C ASN A 1 2.44 -2.60 14.14
N LYS A 2 2.91 -3.69 13.51
CA LYS A 2 4.12 -3.68 12.65
C LYS A 2 4.01 -2.75 11.42
N MET A 3 2.83 -2.65 10.81
CA MET A 3 2.63 -1.78 9.65
C MET A 3 2.74 -0.30 10.03
N LEU A 4 2.05 0.12 11.09
CA LEU A 4 2.14 1.50 11.60
C LEU A 4 3.58 1.85 11.97
N SER A 5 4.29 0.97 12.68
CA SER A 5 5.70 1.18 13.02
C SER A 5 6.58 1.37 11.78
N PHE A 6 6.37 0.57 10.73
CA PHE A 6 7.07 0.76 9.46
C PHE A 6 6.81 2.16 8.88
N TYR A 7 5.55 2.58 8.77
CA TYR A 7 5.20 3.87 8.19
C TYR A 7 5.82 5.03 8.98
N PHE A 8 5.65 5.08 10.30
CA PHE A 8 6.21 6.17 11.09
C PHE A 8 7.73 6.24 10.98
N THR A 9 8.44 5.11 11.13
CA THR A 9 9.91 5.11 10.98
C THR A 9 10.35 5.46 9.56
N PHE A 10 9.68 4.95 8.54
CA PHE A 10 10.01 5.24 7.15
C PHE A 10 9.84 6.73 6.84
N PHE A 11 8.71 7.32 7.21
CA PHE A 11 8.42 8.74 6.96
C PHE A 11 9.23 9.69 7.85
N GLU A 12 9.61 9.28 9.06
CA GLU A 12 10.58 10.01 9.88
C GLU A 12 11.96 10.06 9.19
N ILE A 13 12.44 8.94 8.65
CA ILE A 13 13.69 8.88 7.88
C ILE A 13 13.60 9.73 6.60
N LEU A 14 12.49 9.65 5.86
CA LEU A 14 12.30 10.48 4.67
C LEU A 14 12.28 11.97 5.02
N THR A 15 11.60 12.34 6.10
CA THR A 15 11.50 13.72 6.58
C THR A 15 12.86 14.27 6.99
N ALA A 16 13.65 13.48 7.73
CA ALA A 16 15.03 13.84 8.09
C ALA A 16 15.93 14.07 6.86
N ASN A 17 15.57 13.52 5.69
CA ASN A 17 16.31 13.61 4.44
C ASN A 17 15.49 14.26 3.31
N ILE A 18 14.52 15.13 3.63
CA ILE A 18 13.49 15.58 2.67
C ILE A 18 14.06 16.23 1.42
N SER A 19 15.12 17.03 1.53
CA SER A 19 15.74 17.69 0.38
C SER A 19 16.27 16.68 -0.64
N TYR A 20 16.95 15.64 -0.16
CA TYR A 20 17.43 14.52 -0.98
C TYR A 20 16.26 13.74 -1.56
N VAL A 21 15.26 13.39 -0.74
CA VAL A 21 14.11 12.59 -1.17
C VAL A 21 13.31 13.32 -2.25
N LEU A 22 12.99 14.60 -2.06
CA LEU A 22 12.28 15.41 -3.07
C LEU A 22 13.09 15.53 -4.36
N GLN A 23 14.42 15.62 -4.28
CA GLN A 23 15.28 15.66 -5.46
C GLN A 23 15.34 14.30 -6.18
N ALA A 24 15.43 13.20 -5.44
CA ALA A 24 15.44 11.85 -5.98
C ALA A 24 14.08 11.46 -6.57
N LEU A 25 12.99 11.88 -5.92
CA LEU A 25 11.62 11.72 -6.39
C LEU A 25 11.21 12.73 -7.46
N LYS A 26 12.09 13.63 -7.92
CA LYS A 26 11.78 14.52 -9.05
C LYS A 26 11.38 13.64 -10.22
N LEU A 27 10.07 13.58 -10.41
CA LEU A 27 9.43 12.76 -11.41
C LEU A 27 10.02 13.17 -12.75
N ASP A 28 10.81 12.28 -13.36
CA ASP A 28 11.20 12.43 -14.74
C ASP A 28 9.90 12.55 -15.54
N LYS A 29 9.91 13.40 -16.58
CA LYS A 29 8.76 13.54 -17.49
C LYS A 29 8.30 12.19 -18.03
N ASN A 30 9.19 11.20 -18.05
CA ASN A 30 8.88 9.81 -18.32
C ASN A 30 8.40 9.06 -17.06
N PRO A 31 7.09 8.73 -16.94
CA PRO A 31 6.55 7.99 -15.82
C PRO A 31 7.14 6.57 -15.66
N ILE A 32 7.65 5.96 -16.73
CA ILE A 32 8.30 4.64 -16.69
C ILE A 32 9.59 4.70 -15.88
N LYS A 33 10.38 5.77 -16.01
CA LYS A 33 11.63 5.93 -15.25
C LYS A 33 11.36 6.07 -13.74
N ASN A 34 10.28 6.74 -13.37
CA ASN A 34 9.87 6.89 -11.98
C ASN A 34 9.46 5.53 -11.38
N LEU A 35 8.78 4.69 -12.17
CA LEU A 35 8.46 3.32 -11.75
C LEU A 35 9.72 2.46 -11.59
N VAL A 36 10.71 2.61 -12.47
CA VAL A 36 11.98 1.87 -12.39
C VAL A 36 12.75 2.23 -11.12
N GLN A 37 12.85 3.51 -10.77
CA GLN A 37 13.55 3.97 -9.56
C GLN A 37 12.96 3.38 -8.26
N LEU A 38 11.65 3.09 -8.25
CA LEU A 38 10.96 2.55 -7.09
C LEU A 38 10.96 1.01 -7.04
N THR A 39 11.58 0.33 -8.01
CA THR A 39 11.52 -1.14 -8.12
C THR A 39 12.07 -1.83 -6.89
N SER A 40 13.27 -1.47 -6.43
CA SER A 40 13.88 -2.07 -5.25
C SER A 40 13.10 -1.77 -3.97
N LEU A 41 12.55 -0.55 -3.84
CA LEU A 41 11.66 -0.21 -2.73
C LEU A 41 10.41 -1.09 -2.75
N ARG A 42 9.79 -1.26 -3.93
CA ARG A 42 8.59 -2.08 -4.09
C ARG A 42 8.84 -3.53 -3.71
N GLU A 43 9.94 -4.12 -4.18
CA GLU A 43 10.29 -5.51 -3.89
C GLU A 43 10.51 -5.71 -2.39
N GLY A 44 11.37 -4.90 -1.76
CA GLY A 44 11.66 -5.01 -0.33
C GLY A 44 10.43 -4.73 0.55
N PHE A 45 9.60 -3.77 0.16
CA PHE A 45 8.36 -3.46 0.87
C PHE A 45 7.35 -4.61 0.77
N LYS A 46 7.14 -5.17 -0.43
CA LYS A 46 6.21 -6.30 -0.60
C LYS A 46 6.68 -7.54 0.14
N GLU A 47 7.99 -7.80 0.19
CA GLU A 47 8.58 -8.87 0.98
C GLU A 47 8.34 -8.65 2.49
N TYR A 48 8.54 -7.42 2.99
CA TYR A 48 8.21 -7.06 4.36
C TYR A 48 6.74 -7.28 4.68
N VAL A 49 5.83 -6.81 3.81
CA VAL A 49 4.38 -6.99 3.96
C VAL A 49 4.02 -8.48 4.01
N ALA A 50 4.57 -9.30 3.11
CA ALA A 50 4.36 -10.75 3.10
C ALA A 50 4.74 -11.38 4.44
N LYS A 51 5.90 -11.00 4.98
CA LYS A 51 6.40 -11.51 6.26
C LYS A 51 5.47 -11.15 7.42
N ILE A 52 5.09 -9.87 7.55
CA ILE A 52 4.28 -9.44 8.69
C ILE A 52 2.83 -9.94 8.63
N LEU A 53 2.27 -10.10 7.43
CA LEU A 53 0.95 -10.73 7.24
C LEU A 53 1.01 -12.20 7.65
N THR A 54 2.09 -12.91 7.26
CA THR A 54 2.25 -14.32 7.63
C THR A 54 2.38 -14.51 9.14
N ASP A 55 3.07 -13.61 9.84
CA ASP A 55 3.20 -13.64 11.30
C ASP A 55 1.85 -13.42 12.01
N ASP A 56 1.05 -12.46 11.54
CA ASP A 56 -0.21 -12.08 12.19
C ASP A 56 -1.36 -13.05 11.86
N TYR A 57 -1.38 -13.67 10.67
CA TYR A 57 -2.46 -14.55 10.19
C TYR A 57 -2.18 -16.06 10.30
N ARG A 58 -0.95 -16.50 10.65
CA ARG A 58 -0.61 -17.92 10.91
C ARG A 58 -1.43 -18.55 12.05
N LEU A 59 -2.19 -17.77 12.80
CA LEU A 59 -3.03 -18.22 13.91
C LEU A 59 -4.50 -18.47 13.53
N GLU A 60 -5.01 -18.00 12.38
CA GLU A 60 -6.46 -18.03 12.14
C GLU A 60 -6.95 -18.92 10.99
N GLN A 61 -6.26 -19.10 9.86
CA GLN A 61 -6.76 -19.98 8.78
C GLN A 61 -5.67 -20.61 7.90
N GLU A 62 -5.63 -21.95 7.82
CA GLU A 62 -4.78 -22.74 6.89
C GLU A 62 -5.11 -22.54 5.38
N LYS A 63 -6.03 -21.63 5.02
CA LYS A 63 -6.55 -21.47 3.65
C LYS A 63 -6.30 -20.08 3.06
N PHE A 64 -5.18 -19.45 3.38
CA PHE A 64 -4.77 -18.26 2.66
C PHE A 64 -4.37 -18.62 1.22
N GLN A 65 -5.18 -18.21 0.25
CA GLN A 65 -4.88 -18.48 -1.15
C GLN A 65 -3.77 -17.52 -1.62
N LYS A 66 -2.79 -18.02 -2.38
CA LYS A 66 -1.70 -17.20 -2.98
C LYS A 66 -2.19 -15.94 -3.68
N PHE A 67 -3.40 -15.97 -4.23
CA PHE A 67 -4.03 -14.82 -4.87
C PHE A 67 -4.40 -13.71 -3.86
N GLN A 68 -4.95 -14.06 -2.70
CA GLN A 68 -5.30 -13.09 -1.64
C GLN A 68 -4.04 -12.42 -1.08
N GLU A 69 -2.99 -13.21 -0.84
CA GLU A 69 -1.70 -12.68 -0.39
C GLU A 69 -1.12 -11.68 -1.39
N LYS A 70 -1.12 -12.05 -2.69
CA LYS A 70 -0.65 -11.15 -3.74
C LYS A 70 -1.50 -9.88 -3.81
N ALA A 71 -2.83 -9.99 -3.72
CA ALA A 71 -3.72 -8.84 -3.73
C ALA A 71 -3.42 -7.89 -2.55
N LEU A 72 -3.19 -8.42 -1.35
CA LEU A 72 -2.82 -7.62 -0.18
C LEU A 72 -1.48 -6.92 -0.35
N GLN A 73 -0.46 -7.61 -0.84
CA GLN A 73 0.85 -7.00 -1.09
C GLN A 73 0.75 -5.85 -2.11
N GLU A 74 -0.04 -6.02 -3.18
CA GLU A 74 -0.23 -4.96 -4.18
C GLU A 74 -1.06 -3.79 -3.62
N SER A 75 -2.11 -4.05 -2.84
CA SER A 75 -2.89 -3.01 -2.16
C SER A 75 -2.05 -2.23 -1.16
N ALA A 76 -1.21 -2.91 -0.38
CA ALA A 76 -0.27 -2.26 0.53
C ALA A 76 0.73 -1.38 -0.24
N TRP A 77 1.23 -1.85 -1.39
CA TRP A 77 2.13 -1.06 -2.24
C TRP A 77 1.43 0.21 -2.75
N LEU A 78 0.18 0.10 -3.20
CA LEU A 78 -0.62 1.26 -3.59
C LEU A 78 -0.82 2.22 -2.41
N GLN A 79 -1.11 1.71 -1.21
CA GLN A 79 -1.22 2.54 0.00
C GLN A 79 0.07 3.31 0.27
N LEU A 80 1.24 2.65 0.24
CA LEU A 80 2.53 3.31 0.42
C LEU A 80 2.75 4.42 -0.63
N MET A 81 2.43 4.16 -1.90
CA MET A 81 2.53 5.17 -2.96
C MET A 81 1.63 6.37 -2.72
N MET A 82 0.40 6.15 -2.25
CA MET A 82 -0.51 7.24 -1.87
C MET A 82 0.00 8.03 -0.68
N THR A 83 0.57 7.36 0.34
CA THR A 83 1.19 8.06 1.48
C THR A 83 2.41 8.88 1.06
N ILE A 84 3.29 8.34 0.20
CA ILE A 84 4.44 9.09 -0.34
C ILE A 84 3.94 10.34 -1.07
N LYS A 85 2.93 10.19 -1.92
CA LYS A 85 2.33 11.32 -2.63
C LYS A 85 1.76 12.36 -1.66
N PHE A 86 1.02 11.92 -0.64
CA PHE A 86 0.44 12.80 0.36
C PHE A 86 1.54 13.57 1.13
N TRP A 87 2.57 12.86 1.59
CA TRP A 87 3.71 13.42 2.32
C TRP A 87 4.49 14.46 1.51
N VAL A 88 4.71 14.21 0.21
CA VAL A 88 5.37 15.19 -0.69
C VAL A 88 4.59 16.51 -0.73
N ASP A 89 3.26 16.44 -0.69
CA ASP A 89 2.36 17.59 -0.77
C ASP A 89 2.02 18.18 0.62
N ASP A 90 2.50 17.58 1.72
CA ASP A 90 2.17 17.98 3.09
C ASP A 90 3.05 19.13 3.59
N SER A 91 2.42 20.28 3.81
CA SER A 91 3.05 21.50 4.32
C SER A 91 2.69 21.79 5.78
N SER A 92 2.07 20.85 6.52
CA SER A 92 1.73 21.05 7.92
C SER A 92 2.98 21.05 8.81
N ALA A 93 2.86 21.59 10.03
CA ALA A 93 3.95 21.56 10.99
C ALA A 93 4.36 20.11 11.28
N ALA A 94 5.66 19.82 11.13
CA ALA A 94 6.25 18.50 11.38
C ALA A 94 5.53 17.34 10.66
N PHE A 95 4.87 17.58 9.52
CA PHE A 95 4.14 16.56 8.76
C PHE A 95 2.99 15.88 9.52
N GLU A 96 2.38 16.57 10.50
CA GLU A 96 1.26 16.03 11.29
C GLU A 96 0.09 15.47 10.46
N LYS A 97 -0.18 16.01 9.26
CA LYS A 97 -1.25 15.48 8.40
C LYS A 97 -0.86 14.16 7.75
N THR A 98 0.42 13.96 7.44
CA THR A 98 0.95 12.68 6.98
C THR A 98 0.78 11.62 8.06
N ASP A 99 1.07 11.95 9.32
CA ASP A 99 0.85 11.04 10.46
C ASP A 99 -0.62 10.63 10.58
N ILE A 100 -1.53 11.61 10.52
CA ILE A 100 -2.98 11.36 10.53
C ILE A 100 -3.41 10.50 9.32
N PHE A 101 -2.85 10.76 8.14
CA PHE A 101 -3.13 9.97 6.95
C PHE A 101 -2.68 8.51 7.13
N ILE A 102 -1.48 8.29 7.67
CA ILE A 102 -0.94 6.96 7.98
C ILE A 102 -1.89 6.22 8.92
N GLU A 103 -2.26 6.83 10.05
CA GLU A 103 -3.16 6.19 11.03
C GLU A 103 -4.50 5.82 10.40
N LYS A 104 -5.15 6.78 9.72
CA LYS A 104 -6.48 6.56 9.14
C LYS A 104 -6.45 5.53 8.01
N SER A 105 -5.49 5.60 7.11
CA SER A 105 -5.40 4.70 5.96
C SER A 105 -5.04 3.28 6.37
N VAL A 106 -4.06 3.11 7.26
CA VAL A 106 -3.64 1.79 7.74
C VAL A 106 -4.77 1.12 8.53
N ASN A 107 -5.43 1.85 9.44
CA ASN A 107 -6.55 1.31 10.21
C ASN A 107 -7.72 0.93 9.30
N ALA A 108 -8.08 1.78 8.34
CA ALA A 108 -9.13 1.47 7.37
C ALA A 108 -8.81 0.22 6.54
N SER A 109 -7.56 0.05 6.11
CA SER A 109 -7.12 -1.16 5.39
C SER A 109 -7.27 -2.43 6.23
N PHE A 110 -6.89 -2.40 7.52
CA PHE A 110 -7.08 -3.53 8.43
C PHE A 110 -8.56 -3.83 8.70
N GLU A 111 -9.38 -2.80 8.92
CA GLU A 111 -10.83 -2.97 9.10
C GLU A 111 -11.47 -3.62 7.87
N LEU A 112 -11.11 -3.17 6.66
CA LEU A 112 -11.61 -3.75 5.41
C LEU A 112 -11.22 -5.22 5.25
N MET A 113 -10.00 -5.60 5.67
CA MET A 113 -9.53 -6.99 5.65
C MET A 113 -10.30 -7.89 6.63
N ASN A 114 -10.73 -7.34 7.77
CA ASN A 114 -11.44 -8.09 8.80
C ASN A 114 -12.96 -8.17 8.57
N VAL A 115 -13.55 -7.15 7.94
CA VAL A 115 -15.01 -7.03 7.78
C VAL A 115 -15.52 -7.70 6.50
N ALA A 116 -14.75 -7.68 5.41
CA ALA A 116 -15.18 -8.26 4.14
C ALA A 116 -14.53 -9.64 3.93
N PRO A 117 -15.30 -10.73 3.84
CA PRO A 117 -14.80 -11.97 3.26
C PRO A 117 -14.22 -11.65 1.89
N MET A 118 -12.92 -11.84 1.70
CA MET A 118 -12.21 -11.51 0.45
C MET A 118 -12.87 -12.16 -0.78
N ASN A 119 -13.61 -13.24 -0.55
CA ASN A 119 -14.48 -13.91 -1.52
C ASN A 119 -15.54 -12.99 -2.15
N HIS A 120 -16.17 -12.09 -1.38
CA HIS A 120 -17.17 -11.15 -1.92
C HIS A 120 -16.55 -10.08 -2.83
N LEU A 121 -15.32 -9.63 -2.53
CA LEU A 121 -14.59 -8.71 -3.40
C LEU A 121 -14.18 -9.38 -4.71
N ILE A 122 -13.78 -10.66 -4.65
CA ILE A 122 -13.50 -11.48 -5.82
C ILE A 122 -14.75 -11.68 -6.67
N ASP A 123 -15.88 -12.01 -6.04
CA ASP A 123 -17.14 -12.21 -6.75
C ASP A 123 -17.68 -10.91 -7.36
N PHE A 124 -17.48 -9.77 -6.70
CA PHE A 124 -17.73 -8.46 -7.28
C PHE A 124 -16.82 -8.18 -8.50
N GLY A 125 -15.52 -8.52 -8.40
CA GLY A 125 -14.60 -8.43 -9.54
C GLY A 125 -15.02 -9.31 -10.73
N LYS A 126 -15.45 -10.55 -10.46
CA LYS A 126 -16.02 -11.45 -11.48
C LYS A 126 -17.28 -10.87 -12.10
N PHE A 127 -18.16 -10.27 -11.30
CA PHE A 127 -19.36 -9.59 -11.77
C PHE A 127 -19.00 -8.43 -12.70
N LEU A 128 -18.12 -7.50 -12.29
CA LEU A 128 -17.68 -6.39 -13.13
C LEU A 128 -17.04 -6.85 -14.44
N PHE A 129 -16.24 -7.92 -14.40
CA PHE A 129 -15.64 -8.51 -15.60
C PHE A 129 -16.71 -9.09 -16.53
N LYS A 130 -17.71 -9.78 -15.97
CA LYS A 130 -18.85 -10.28 -16.74
C LYS A 130 -19.65 -9.13 -17.37
N GLU A 131 -20.02 -8.11 -16.61
CA GLU A 131 -20.76 -6.96 -17.13
C GLU A 131 -20.00 -6.23 -18.23
N LYS A 132 -18.69 -6.06 -18.09
CA LYS A 132 -17.88 -5.33 -19.08
C LYS A 132 -17.65 -6.12 -20.38
N ILE A 133 -17.69 -7.45 -20.34
CA ILE A 133 -17.44 -8.32 -21.50
C ILE A 133 -18.75 -8.76 -22.16
N TYR A 134 -19.78 -9.05 -21.37
CA TYR A 134 -21.06 -9.58 -21.87
C TYR A 134 -22.12 -8.51 -22.13
N SER A 135 -22.00 -7.27 -21.63
CA SER A 135 -22.95 -6.18 -21.99
C SER A 135 -22.64 -5.48 -23.32
N LYS A 136 -21.68 -6.01 -24.09
CA LYS A 136 -21.32 -5.55 -25.44
C LYS A 136 -22.00 -6.31 -26.59
N GLN A 137 -23.11 -7.01 -26.32
CA GLN A 137 -23.98 -7.61 -27.36
C GLN A 137 -25.22 -6.76 -27.60
#